data_AF-A0A8C0WRR7-F1
#
_entry.id   AF-A0A8C0WRR7-F1
#
_cell.length_a   1.000
_cell.length_b   1.000
_cell.length_c   1.000
_cell.angle_alpha   90.00
_cell.angle_beta   90.00
_cell.angle_gamma   90.00
#
_symmetry.space_group_name_H-M   'P 1'
#
loop_
_entity.id
_entity.type
_entity.pdbx_description
1 polymer ?
#
loop_
_entity_poly.entity_id
_entity_poly.type
_entity_poly.pdbx_seq_one_letter_code
_entity_poly.pdbx_strand_id
1 'polypeptide(L)'
;MARSLCPGAWLRKPCYLQVGRWCRPRLGRPPRGTRPPPRRGPRHPHLAAPRRSRRRGPSGFAGTAPPSAARGRGGTWGDPAPSPRVLPSARVPASVGEGRWRVTHGAAGRCVITMARSLCPGAWLRKPCYLQARFSYVRMKYLFFSWLVVFVGSWIIYVQYSTYTELCRGKDCKKIICDKYKTGVIDGPACNSLCVTETLYFGKCLSTKPNNQMYLGIWDNLPGVVKCQMEQALHLDFGAELEPRKEVVLFDKPTRGTTVQKFKEMVYSLFKAKLGDQGNLSELVNLILTVADGDKDGQVSLGEAKSAWALLQLNEFLLMVILQDKEHTPKLMGFCGDLYVMESIEYTSLYGISLPWVIELFIPSGFRRSMDQLFTPSWPRKAKIAIGLLEFVEDVFHGPYGNFLMCDTSAKNLGYNDKYDLKMVDMRKIVPETNLKELIKDRHCESDLDCVYGTDCRTSCDQNTMRCTSEVIQPNLAKACQLLKDYLLRGAPNEIREELEKQLYSCIALKVTANQMEMEHSLILNNLKTLLWKKISYTNDS
;
A
#
# COMPACT_ATOMS: atom_id res chain seq x y z
N MET A 1 50.83 -11.59 22.42
CA MET A 1 50.71 -11.46 23.89
C MET A 1 49.21 -11.38 24.17
N ALA A 2 48.52 -12.51 24.34
CA ALA A 2 48.43 -13.27 25.57
C ALA A 2 47.91 -12.42 26.74
N ARG A 3 46.77 -12.89 27.30
CA ARG A 3 46.23 -12.65 28.65
C ARG A 3 45.49 -11.30 28.85
N SER A 4 44.39 -11.20 29.59
CA SER A 4 43.54 -12.16 30.32
C SER A 4 42.50 -11.37 31.15
N LEU A 5 41.34 -11.99 31.40
CA LEU A 5 40.50 -11.91 32.62
C LEU A 5 39.64 -10.65 32.91
N CYS A 6 38.31 -10.87 32.85
CA CYS A 6 37.23 -10.65 33.86
C CYS A 6 37.35 -9.56 34.96
N PRO A 7 36.26 -9.22 35.68
CA PRO A 7 34.84 -9.09 35.31
C PRO A 7 34.21 -7.78 35.87
N GLY A 8 33.09 -7.32 35.33
CA GLY A 8 32.38 -6.14 35.85
C GLY A 8 30.88 -6.28 35.71
N ALA A 9 30.24 -6.92 36.69
CA ALA A 9 28.80 -6.90 36.88
C ALA A 9 28.38 -5.51 37.38
N TRP A 10 27.46 -4.84 36.68
CA TRP A 10 26.60 -3.82 37.28
C TRP A 10 25.14 -4.17 37.04
N LEU A 11 24.45 -4.27 38.17
CA LEU A 11 23.07 -4.68 38.33
C LEU A 11 22.07 -3.60 37.90
N ARG A 12 20.94 -4.10 37.38
CA ARG A 12 19.54 -3.78 37.70
C ARG A 12 19.01 -2.34 37.61
N LYS A 13 17.98 -2.25 36.74
CA LYS A 13 16.61 -1.70 36.93
C LYS A 13 16.42 -0.23 37.37
N PRO A 14 15.59 0.55 36.64
CA PRO A 14 15.24 1.91 37.04
C PRO A 14 14.16 1.92 38.13
N CYS A 15 14.43 2.67 39.20
CA CYS A 15 13.46 3.10 40.21
C CYS A 15 12.67 4.33 39.73
N TYR A 16 11.38 4.31 40.01
CA TYR A 16 10.49 5.46 40.04
C TYR A 16 11.05 6.57 40.94
N LEU A 17 11.04 7.82 40.47
CA LEU A 17 11.24 9.00 41.31
C LEU A 17 10.01 9.91 41.25
N GLN A 18 9.33 9.97 42.40
CA GLN A 18 8.31 10.95 42.75
C GLN A 18 8.97 12.33 42.92
N VAL A 19 8.34 13.38 42.39
CA VAL A 19 8.64 14.78 42.76
C VAL A 19 7.49 15.30 43.62
N GLY A 20 7.86 15.80 44.81
CA GLY A 20 6.96 16.19 45.88
C GLY A 20 6.41 17.62 45.78
N ARG A 21 5.12 17.71 46.08
CA ARG A 21 4.36 18.72 46.86
C ARG A 21 5.02 20.09 47.13
N TRP A 22 4.32 21.14 46.68
CA TRP A 22 4.31 22.47 47.29
C TRP A 22 2.90 22.80 47.84
N CYS A 23 2.89 23.39 49.04
CA CYS A 23 1.73 23.69 49.88
C CYS A 23 0.80 24.76 49.28
N ARG A 24 -0.53 24.55 49.37
CA ARG A 24 -1.58 25.59 49.26
C ARG A 24 -2.23 25.82 50.63
N PRO A 25 -2.52 27.07 51.03
CA PRO A 25 -3.20 27.37 52.28
C PRO A 25 -4.72 27.19 52.17
N ARG A 26 -5.32 26.76 53.29
CA ARG A 26 -6.76 26.64 53.53
C ARG A 26 -7.40 28.02 53.70
N LEU A 27 -8.54 28.25 53.04
CA LEU A 27 -9.53 29.26 53.45
C LEU A 27 -10.92 28.61 53.42
N GLY A 28 -11.67 28.83 54.50
CA GLY A 28 -12.87 28.09 54.88
C GLY A 28 -14.17 28.53 54.19
N ARG A 29 -15.20 27.69 54.38
CA ARG A 29 -16.61 27.97 54.06
C ARG A 29 -17.15 29.12 54.92
N PRO A 30 -18.21 29.82 54.46
CA PRO A 30 -19.53 29.63 55.09
C PRO A 30 -20.70 29.69 54.05
N PRO A 31 -22.00 29.91 54.39
CA PRO A 31 -23.01 28.85 54.41
C PRO A 31 -24.25 29.09 53.50
N ARG A 32 -25.17 28.11 53.53
CA ARG A 32 -26.50 28.09 52.86
C ARG A 32 -27.41 29.26 53.29
N GLY A 33 -28.21 29.78 52.36
CA GLY A 33 -29.35 30.65 52.66
C GLY A 33 -30.16 31.14 51.45
N THR A 34 -31.38 30.59 51.31
CA THR A 34 -32.65 31.23 50.88
C THR A 34 -32.83 31.92 49.50
N ARG A 35 -33.82 31.43 48.72
CA ARG A 35 -34.53 32.11 47.62
C ARG A 35 -35.36 33.31 48.12
N PRO A 36 -35.59 34.36 47.29
CA PRO A 36 -36.96 34.84 47.04
C PRO A 36 -37.17 35.33 45.55
N PRO A 37 -38.24 36.06 45.14
CA PRO A 37 -39.29 35.62 44.20
C PRO A 37 -39.30 36.38 42.84
N PRO A 38 -40.25 36.14 41.90
CA PRO A 38 -40.14 36.62 40.52
C PRO A 38 -40.66 38.07 40.35
N ARG A 39 -40.04 38.83 39.43
CA ARG A 39 -40.52 40.15 39.02
C ARG A 39 -41.17 40.12 37.63
N ARG A 40 -42.34 40.75 37.57
CA ARG A 40 -43.22 41.01 36.41
C ARG A 40 -42.70 42.17 35.54
N GLY A 41 -42.83 42.02 34.21
CA GLY A 41 -43.21 43.04 33.19
C GLY A 41 -42.35 44.31 33.02
N PRO A 42 -42.45 45.04 31.87
CA PRO A 42 -43.70 45.33 31.16
C PRO A 42 -43.70 45.14 29.61
N ARG A 43 -44.87 45.47 29.06
CA ARG A 43 -45.53 45.22 27.76
C ARG A 43 -44.97 45.98 26.53
N HIS A 44 -45.03 45.28 25.36
CA HIS A 44 -45.54 45.65 23.99
C HIS A 44 -45.13 46.97 23.29
N PRO A 45 -45.28 47.16 21.94
CA PRO A 45 -46.27 46.52 21.03
C PRO A 45 -45.90 46.15 19.56
N HIS A 46 -46.82 45.34 18.98
CA HIS A 46 -47.43 45.31 17.63
C HIS A 46 -46.61 45.18 16.32
N LEU A 47 -46.93 44.13 15.54
CA LEU A 47 -47.56 44.15 14.19
C LEU A 47 -47.78 42.69 13.70
N ALA A 48 -49.02 42.18 13.69
CA ALA A 48 -49.92 41.98 12.52
C ALA A 48 -49.44 40.89 11.53
N ALA A 49 -49.91 39.63 11.61
CA ALA A 49 -51.07 39.00 10.89
C ALA A 49 -50.76 38.58 9.43
N PRO A 50 -51.54 37.70 8.73
CA PRO A 50 -52.51 36.64 9.09
C PRO A 50 -52.14 35.24 8.48
N ARG A 51 -52.52 34.07 9.02
CA ARG A 51 -53.79 33.28 8.99
C ARG A 51 -54.33 32.78 7.61
N ARG A 52 -54.27 31.44 7.45
CA ARG A 52 -55.29 30.45 7.00
C ARG A 52 -55.93 30.53 5.60
N SER A 53 -55.87 29.40 4.87
CA SER A 53 -57.00 28.56 4.37
C SER A 53 -56.40 27.41 3.54
N ARG A 54 -56.71 26.11 3.67
CA ARG A 54 -57.95 25.31 3.58
C ARG A 54 -58.59 25.31 2.17
N ARG A 55 -58.41 24.22 1.40
CA ARG A 55 -59.37 23.54 0.46
C ARG A 55 -58.65 22.35 -0.22
N ARG A 56 -59.13 21.12 -0.03
CA ARG A 56 -60.09 20.32 -0.84
C ARG A 56 -59.51 19.87 -2.20
N GLY A 57 -59.48 18.53 -2.42
CA GLY A 57 -59.16 17.83 -3.68
C GLY A 57 -60.19 18.07 -4.80
N PRO A 58 -60.21 17.27 -5.91
CA PRO A 58 -60.44 15.82 -5.86
C PRO A 58 -59.80 14.94 -6.99
N SER A 59 -59.95 13.60 -6.84
CA SER A 59 -60.28 12.55 -7.84
C SER A 59 -59.47 12.32 -9.14
N GLY A 60 -59.10 11.05 -9.37
CA GLY A 60 -59.57 10.31 -10.56
C GLY A 60 -58.56 9.48 -11.38
N PHE A 61 -58.94 8.21 -11.64
CA PHE A 61 -58.54 7.26 -12.71
C PHE A 61 -57.21 6.48 -12.56
N ALA A 62 -57.24 5.16 -12.26
CA ALA A 62 -57.57 3.98 -13.10
C ALA A 62 -56.44 3.63 -14.09
N GLY A 63 -55.66 2.57 -13.85
CA GLY A 63 -55.80 1.24 -14.48
C GLY A 63 -54.75 1.10 -15.58
N THR A 64 -53.77 0.20 -15.55
CA THR A 64 -53.89 -1.21 -15.94
C THR A 64 -52.47 -1.82 -15.95
N ALA A 65 -52.36 -3.08 -15.53
CA ALA A 65 -51.26 -3.99 -15.87
C ALA A 65 -51.71 -4.89 -17.04
N PRO A 66 -50.99 -5.96 -17.42
CA PRO A 66 -49.67 -6.08 -18.07
C PRO A 66 -49.86 -6.74 -19.47
N PRO A 67 -48.87 -7.41 -20.12
CA PRO A 67 -48.67 -8.81 -19.74
C PRO A 67 -47.24 -9.38 -19.92
N SER A 68 -47.04 -10.46 -19.19
CA SER A 68 -46.04 -11.51 -19.31
C SER A 68 -46.31 -12.50 -20.47
N ALA A 69 -45.25 -13.02 -21.09
CA ALA A 69 -45.17 -14.31 -21.77
C ALA A 69 -43.71 -14.82 -21.59
N ALA A 70 -43.32 -15.92 -20.94
CA ALA A 70 -43.81 -17.30 -20.77
C ALA A 70 -43.19 -18.30 -21.77
N ARG A 71 -42.40 -19.23 -21.18
CA ARG A 71 -42.13 -20.66 -21.55
C ARG A 71 -41.25 -20.91 -22.79
N GLY A 72 -40.36 -21.91 -22.81
CA GLY A 72 -40.03 -22.97 -21.86
C GLY A 72 -39.35 -24.17 -22.55
N ARG A 73 -39.02 -25.21 -21.75
CA ARG A 73 -38.41 -26.54 -22.04
C ARG A 73 -36.87 -26.54 -22.03
N GLY A 74 -36.16 -27.43 -21.34
CA GLY A 74 -36.51 -28.72 -20.73
C GLY A 74 -35.52 -29.78 -21.24
N GLY A 75 -34.68 -30.33 -20.36
CA GLY A 75 -33.73 -31.39 -20.71
C GLY A 75 -32.93 -31.86 -19.48
N THR A 76 -33.30 -33.04 -18.99
CA THR A 76 -32.72 -33.81 -17.87
C THR A 76 -31.67 -34.80 -18.37
N TRP A 77 -30.48 -34.86 -17.75
CA TRP A 77 -29.55 -36.00 -17.59
C TRP A 77 -28.62 -35.58 -16.42
N GLY A 78 -28.51 -36.30 -15.30
CA GLY A 78 -27.75 -37.54 -15.12
C GLY A 78 -26.41 -37.23 -14.41
N ASP A 79 -26.27 -37.68 -13.15
CA ASP A 79 -25.15 -37.57 -12.18
C ASP A 79 -23.73 -37.97 -12.69
N PRO A 80 -22.66 -37.99 -11.86
CA PRO A 80 -22.09 -36.97 -10.96
C PRO A 80 -20.56 -36.75 -11.18
N ALA A 81 -19.98 -35.86 -10.36
CA ALA A 81 -18.59 -35.38 -10.28
C ALA A 81 -17.44 -36.40 -10.46
N PRO A 82 -16.25 -35.96 -10.93
CA PRO A 82 -14.99 -36.63 -10.67
C PRO A 82 -14.21 -35.96 -9.52
N SER A 83 -13.93 -36.74 -8.48
CA SER A 83 -12.96 -36.41 -7.43
C SER A 83 -11.54 -36.25 -7.97
N PRO A 84 -10.68 -35.46 -7.31
CA PRO A 84 -9.30 -35.22 -7.73
C PRO A 84 -8.38 -36.41 -7.41
N ARG A 85 -7.42 -36.66 -8.31
CA ARG A 85 -6.38 -37.69 -8.15
C ARG A 85 -5.45 -37.33 -6.99
N VAL A 86 -5.34 -38.28 -6.07
CA VAL A 86 -4.36 -38.37 -4.98
C VAL A 86 -3.00 -38.78 -5.56
N LEU A 87 -1.94 -38.03 -5.27
CA LEU A 87 -0.54 -38.49 -5.31
C LEU A 87 0.06 -38.34 -3.90
N PRO A 88 0.94 -39.27 -3.48
CA PRO A 88 1.07 -39.63 -2.08
C PRO A 88 2.01 -38.74 -1.27
N SER A 89 1.60 -38.53 -0.02
CA SER A 89 2.34 -37.94 1.08
C SER A 89 3.56 -38.79 1.46
N ALA A 90 4.75 -38.17 1.44
CA ALA A 90 5.96 -38.75 2.01
C ALA A 90 5.99 -38.49 3.52
N ARG A 91 6.06 -39.58 4.28
CA ARG A 91 6.10 -39.65 5.73
C ARG A 91 7.31 -38.93 6.31
N VAL A 92 7.03 -38.11 7.33
CA VAL A 92 7.92 -37.74 8.42
C VAL A 92 8.26 -38.98 9.26
N PRO A 93 9.47 -39.07 9.82
CA PRO A 93 9.59 -39.54 11.18
C PRO A 93 10.25 -38.50 12.08
N ALA A 94 9.61 -38.30 13.24
CA ALA A 94 10.08 -37.52 14.36
C ALA A 94 10.75 -38.44 15.41
N SER A 95 11.51 -37.80 16.28
CA SER A 95 11.96 -38.20 17.62
C SER A 95 13.31 -38.94 17.72
N VAL A 96 14.32 -38.29 18.35
CA VAL A 96 14.78 -38.46 19.77
C VAL A 96 15.64 -39.73 19.89
N GLY A 97 16.85 -39.78 20.44
CA GLY A 97 17.73 -38.85 21.14
C GLY A 97 19.00 -39.60 21.58
N GLU A 98 19.96 -38.86 22.14
CA GLU A 98 21.07 -39.31 23.01
C GLU A 98 22.19 -40.23 22.47
N GLY A 99 23.42 -39.96 22.93
CA GLY A 99 24.49 -40.97 22.95
C GLY A 99 25.84 -40.54 22.35
N ARG A 100 26.51 -39.56 22.95
CA ARG A 100 27.99 -39.43 22.88
C ARG A 100 28.60 -40.64 23.60
N TRP A 101 29.58 -41.34 23.00
CA TRP A 101 30.86 -41.74 23.63
C TRP A 101 31.87 -42.21 22.58
N ARG A 102 33.12 -41.86 22.83
CA ARG A 102 34.36 -42.12 22.06
C ARG A 102 35.12 -43.27 22.76
N VAL A 103 36.09 -43.91 22.08
CA VAL A 103 37.28 -44.72 22.55
C VAL A 103 37.41 -45.95 21.64
N THR A 104 38.25 -46.00 20.58
CA THR A 104 39.72 -46.16 20.42
C THR A 104 40.26 -47.60 20.36
N HIS A 105 41.32 -47.77 19.54
CA HIS A 105 42.28 -48.89 19.41
C HIS A 105 41.78 -50.17 18.71
N GLY A 106 42.54 -50.92 17.91
CA GLY A 106 43.94 -50.93 17.47
C GLY A 106 44.06 -52.04 16.40
N ALA A 107 44.88 -51.85 15.36
CA ALA A 107 46.21 -52.46 15.21
C ALA A 107 46.27 -53.76 14.37
N ALA A 108 47.29 -53.78 13.51
CA ALA A 108 48.05 -54.90 12.96
C ALA A 108 47.56 -55.65 11.69
N GLY A 109 48.43 -55.69 10.67
CA GLY A 109 48.37 -56.69 9.59
C GLY A 109 49.19 -56.42 8.31
N ARG A 110 50.53 -56.55 8.39
CA ARG A 110 51.53 -57.07 7.40
C ARG A 110 51.38 -56.76 5.88
N CYS A 111 52.34 -56.03 5.27
CA CYS A 111 53.58 -56.49 4.61
C CYS A 111 53.41 -57.21 3.26
N VAL A 112 53.84 -56.58 2.15
CA VAL A 112 54.75 -57.15 1.13
C VAL A 112 55.59 -56.03 0.51
N ILE A 113 56.89 -56.31 0.38
CA ILE A 113 57.98 -55.47 -0.16
C ILE A 113 58.21 -55.84 -1.62
N THR A 114 58.46 -54.87 -2.49
CA THR A 114 59.29 -55.06 -3.68
C THR A 114 60.32 -53.94 -3.77
N MET A 115 61.60 -54.31 -3.64
CA MET A 115 62.75 -53.47 -3.90
C MET A 115 63.02 -53.39 -5.40
N ALA A 116 63.40 -52.21 -5.88
CA ALA A 116 64.27 -52.06 -7.03
C ALA A 116 65.40 -51.10 -6.63
N ARG A 117 66.65 -51.57 -6.72
CA ARG A 117 67.89 -50.83 -6.49
C ARG A 117 68.40 -50.28 -7.82
N SER A 118 68.86 -49.03 -7.85
CA SER A 118 70.08 -48.65 -8.58
C SER A 118 70.60 -47.25 -8.19
N LEU A 119 71.74 -47.26 -7.49
CA LEU A 119 72.97 -46.43 -7.66
C LEU A 119 72.91 -44.88 -7.66
N CYS A 120 73.61 -44.28 -6.68
CA CYS A 120 74.13 -42.89 -6.61
C CYS A 120 75.38 -42.71 -7.52
N PRO A 121 76.08 -41.54 -7.66
CA PRO A 121 76.03 -40.29 -6.84
C PRO A 121 76.25 -38.93 -7.56
N GLY A 122 75.98 -37.83 -6.82
CA GLY A 122 76.83 -36.63 -6.80
C GLY A 122 76.39 -35.40 -7.61
N ALA A 123 75.88 -34.37 -6.93
CA ALA A 123 76.26 -32.97 -7.16
C ALA A 123 75.68 -32.06 -6.06
N TRP A 124 76.54 -31.18 -5.58
CA TRP A 124 76.28 -30.11 -4.61
C TRP A 124 75.12 -29.19 -5.01
N LEU A 125 74.40 -28.64 -4.01
CA LEU A 125 74.21 -27.19 -3.87
C LEU A 125 73.53 -26.82 -2.54
N ARG A 126 74.18 -25.90 -1.82
CA ARG A 126 73.69 -25.23 -0.61
C ARG A 126 72.49 -24.31 -0.92
N LYS A 127 71.35 -24.55 -0.25
CA LYS A 127 70.29 -23.59 0.22
C LYS A 127 69.61 -22.68 -0.85
N PRO A 128 68.39 -22.10 -0.64
CA PRO A 128 67.85 -21.65 0.65
C PRO A 128 66.34 -21.82 0.93
N CYS A 129 66.01 -21.67 2.20
CA CYS A 129 64.68 -21.51 2.81
C CYS A 129 63.91 -20.26 2.32
N TYR A 130 63.68 -20.09 1.02
CA TYR A 130 62.90 -18.95 0.48
C TYR A 130 61.48 -19.33 0.02
N LEU A 131 61.20 -20.63 -0.17
CA LEU A 131 59.88 -21.11 -0.59
C LEU A 131 58.86 -21.26 0.55
N GLN A 132 59.32 -21.33 1.81
CA GLN A 132 58.43 -21.52 2.96
C GLN A 132 57.75 -20.22 3.44
N ALA A 133 58.31 -19.05 3.11
CA ALA A 133 57.74 -17.75 3.50
C ALA A 133 56.63 -17.26 2.55
N ARG A 134 56.67 -17.61 1.25
CA ARG A 134 55.63 -17.22 0.27
C ARG A 134 54.30 -17.96 0.49
N PHE A 135 54.34 -19.22 0.93
CA PHE A 135 53.11 -19.97 1.27
C PHE A 135 52.40 -19.40 2.51
N SER A 136 53.14 -18.80 3.45
CA SER A 136 52.57 -18.22 4.68
C SER A 136 51.79 -16.92 4.42
N TYR A 137 52.30 -16.06 3.52
CA TYR A 137 51.64 -14.81 3.15
C TYR A 137 50.37 -15.05 2.32
N VAL A 138 50.42 -16.03 1.41
CA VAL A 138 49.25 -16.45 0.62
C VAL A 138 48.16 -17.02 1.52
N ARG A 139 48.52 -17.85 2.52
CA ARG A 139 47.58 -18.39 3.51
C ARG A 139 46.96 -17.30 4.40
N MET A 140 47.73 -16.29 4.81
CA MET A 140 47.22 -15.13 5.58
C MET A 140 46.26 -14.27 4.75
N LYS A 141 46.52 -14.07 3.46
CA LYS A 141 45.60 -13.36 2.55
C LYS A 141 44.25 -14.08 2.44
N TYR A 142 44.24 -15.39 2.22
CA TYR A 142 42.99 -16.16 2.13
C TYR A 142 42.22 -16.20 3.45
N LEU A 143 42.91 -16.27 4.59
CA LEU A 143 42.27 -16.18 5.91
C LEU A 143 41.65 -14.79 6.15
N PHE A 144 42.33 -13.72 5.72
CA PHE A 144 41.79 -12.36 5.80
C PHE A 144 40.55 -12.18 4.92
N PHE A 145 40.60 -12.64 3.67
CA PHE A 145 39.42 -12.58 2.79
C PHE A 145 38.27 -13.45 3.28
N SER A 146 38.56 -14.64 3.81
CA SER A 146 37.53 -15.50 4.42
C SER A 146 36.90 -14.85 5.64
N TRP A 147 37.70 -14.21 6.50
CA TRP A 147 37.19 -13.47 7.66
C TRP A 147 36.35 -12.26 7.23
N LEU A 148 36.79 -11.53 6.20
CA LEU A 148 36.07 -10.38 5.66
C LEU A 148 34.74 -10.80 5.04
N VAL A 149 34.70 -11.92 4.30
CA VAL A 149 33.44 -12.48 3.75
C VAL A 149 32.48 -12.89 4.86
N VAL A 150 32.96 -13.52 5.94
CA VAL A 150 32.11 -13.88 7.09
C VAL A 150 31.63 -12.63 7.82
N PHE A 151 32.48 -11.63 8.02
CA PHE A 151 32.12 -10.38 8.68
C PHE A 151 31.08 -9.58 7.88
N VAL A 152 31.34 -9.37 6.59
CA VAL A 152 30.42 -8.68 5.68
C VAL A 152 29.13 -9.49 5.51
N GLY A 153 29.22 -10.81 5.37
CA GLY A 153 28.04 -11.69 5.30
C GLY A 153 27.19 -11.63 6.58
N SER A 154 27.83 -11.67 7.75
CA SER A 154 27.14 -11.54 9.04
C SER A 154 26.53 -10.15 9.22
N TRP A 155 27.21 -9.08 8.77
CA TRP A 155 26.67 -7.72 8.79
C TRP A 155 25.45 -7.62 7.89
N ILE A 156 25.51 -8.13 6.65
CA ILE A 156 24.38 -8.13 5.71
C ILE A 156 23.21 -8.89 6.30
N ILE A 157 23.43 -10.08 6.88
CA ILE A 157 22.37 -10.87 7.55
C ILE A 157 21.78 -10.09 8.72
N TYR A 158 22.60 -9.44 9.54
CA TYR A 158 22.13 -8.65 10.68
C TYR A 158 21.28 -7.45 10.22
N VAL A 159 21.75 -6.69 9.23
CA VAL A 159 21.01 -5.54 8.68
C VAL A 159 19.70 -6.00 8.01
N GLN A 160 19.74 -7.10 7.24
CA GLN A 160 18.55 -7.64 6.60
C GLN A 160 17.54 -8.17 7.63
N TYR A 161 18.02 -8.80 8.70
CA TYR A 161 17.16 -9.27 9.78
C TYR A 161 16.53 -8.09 10.54
N SER A 162 17.34 -7.10 10.92
CA SER A 162 16.87 -5.89 11.62
C SER A 162 15.84 -5.12 10.79
N THR A 163 16.08 -4.95 9.49
CA THR A 163 15.13 -4.28 8.59
C THR A 163 13.85 -5.10 8.42
N TYR A 164 13.94 -6.42 8.30
CA TYR A 164 12.77 -7.30 8.22
C TYR A 164 11.91 -7.25 9.50
N THR A 165 12.54 -7.22 10.68
CA THR A 165 11.80 -7.12 11.96
C THR A 165 11.11 -5.77 12.15
N GLU A 166 11.65 -4.69 11.57
CA GLU A 166 11.01 -3.36 11.56
C GLU A 166 9.84 -3.30 10.56
N LEU A 167 9.94 -3.96 9.41
CA LEU A 167 8.93 -3.93 8.34
C LEU A 167 7.69 -4.80 8.66
N CYS A 168 7.88 -5.94 9.33
CA CYS A 168 6.86 -6.99 9.44
C CYS A 168 6.30 -7.17 10.86
N ARG A 169 5.66 -6.15 11.43
CA ARG A 169 5.03 -6.20 12.78
C ARG A 169 3.52 -6.54 12.77
N GLY A 170 3.12 -7.54 11.99
CA GLY A 170 1.70 -7.85 11.76
C GLY A 170 0.97 -8.32 13.02
N LYS A 171 1.69 -8.96 13.94
CA LYS A 171 1.16 -9.35 15.25
C LYS A 171 0.81 -8.15 16.12
N ASP A 172 1.64 -7.10 16.08
CA ASP A 172 1.39 -5.87 16.82
C ASP A 172 0.20 -5.12 16.24
N CYS A 173 0.12 -5.02 14.90
CA CYS A 173 -1.05 -4.51 14.21
C CYS A 173 -2.33 -5.25 14.63
N LYS A 174 -2.37 -6.59 14.49
CA LYS A 174 -3.54 -7.39 14.90
C LYS A 174 -3.91 -7.14 16.36
N LYS A 175 -2.93 -7.09 17.26
CA LYS A 175 -3.17 -6.85 18.69
C LYS A 175 -3.79 -5.48 18.95
N ILE A 176 -3.26 -4.41 18.34
CA ILE A 176 -3.76 -3.04 18.53
C ILE A 176 -5.20 -2.91 18.01
N ILE A 177 -5.47 -3.43 16.81
CA ILE A 177 -6.81 -3.39 16.22
C ILE A 177 -7.80 -4.21 17.06
N CYS A 178 -7.44 -5.42 17.46
CA CYS A 178 -8.33 -6.25 18.27
C CYS A 178 -8.60 -5.71 19.67
N ASP A 179 -7.65 -4.98 20.27
CA ASP A 179 -7.88 -4.30 21.55
C ASP A 179 -8.90 -3.16 21.41
N LYS A 180 -8.78 -2.35 20.34
CA LYS A 180 -9.76 -1.31 19.99
C LYS A 180 -11.15 -1.88 19.66
N TYR A 181 -11.21 -3.04 19.01
CA TYR A 181 -12.48 -3.71 18.70
C TYR A 181 -13.15 -4.26 19.96
N LYS A 182 -12.41 -4.96 20.83
CA LYS A 182 -12.93 -5.51 22.10
C LYS A 182 -13.44 -4.42 23.05
N THR A 183 -12.89 -3.21 22.95
CA THR A 183 -13.33 -2.05 23.73
C THR A 183 -14.50 -1.29 23.09
N GLY A 184 -14.97 -1.71 21.91
CA GLY A 184 -16.09 -1.10 21.18
C GLY A 184 -15.76 0.28 20.59
N VAL A 185 -14.47 0.57 20.36
CA VAL A 185 -14.02 1.86 19.79
C VAL A 185 -14.12 1.85 18.27
N ILE A 186 -13.87 0.70 17.65
CA ILE A 186 -13.90 0.48 16.20
C ILE A 186 -14.83 -0.68 15.89
N ASP A 187 -15.26 -0.77 14.64
CA ASP A 187 -16.06 -1.86 14.12
C ASP A 187 -15.81 -2.04 12.62
N GLY A 188 -16.36 -3.10 12.04
CA GLY A 188 -16.32 -3.36 10.61
C GLY A 188 -16.51 -4.84 10.26
N PRO A 189 -16.81 -5.14 8.99
CA PRO A 189 -17.19 -6.48 8.57
C PRO A 189 -16.08 -7.52 8.76
N ALA A 190 -14.81 -7.10 8.80
CA ALA A 190 -13.67 -8.00 9.03
C ALA A 190 -13.28 -8.15 10.51
N CYS A 191 -13.84 -7.34 11.43
CA CYS A 191 -13.39 -7.32 12.83
C CYS A 191 -13.66 -8.63 13.57
N ASN A 192 -14.86 -9.20 13.41
CA ASN A 192 -15.22 -10.48 14.02
C ASN A 192 -14.29 -11.61 13.52
N SER A 193 -14.05 -11.65 12.20
CA SER A 193 -13.16 -12.60 11.52
C SER A 193 -11.70 -12.48 11.93
N LEU A 194 -11.24 -11.26 12.24
CA LEU A 194 -9.87 -10.99 12.66
C LEU A 194 -9.62 -11.32 14.13
N CYS A 195 -10.56 -10.99 15.02
CA CYS A 195 -10.32 -10.89 16.45
C CYS A 195 -11.04 -11.94 17.32
N VAL A 196 -12.10 -12.56 16.79
CA VAL A 196 -12.95 -13.51 17.54
C VAL A 196 -12.90 -14.89 16.92
N THR A 197 -13.34 -15.04 15.66
CA THR A 197 -13.35 -16.35 14.97
C THR A 197 -11.98 -16.72 14.41
N GLU A 198 -11.10 -15.74 14.25
CA GLU A 198 -9.75 -15.86 13.70
C GLU A 198 -9.69 -16.54 12.32
N THR A 199 -10.73 -16.39 11.49
CA THR A 199 -10.75 -16.89 10.11
C THR A 199 -9.93 -16.05 9.14
N LEU A 200 -9.53 -14.83 9.55
CA LEU A 200 -8.65 -13.96 8.80
C LEU A 200 -7.19 -14.13 9.26
N TYR A 201 -6.34 -14.66 8.38
CA TYR A 201 -4.94 -14.97 8.69
C TYR A 201 -3.95 -14.05 7.98
N PHE A 202 -2.87 -13.69 8.68
CA PHE A 202 -1.76 -12.93 8.11
C PHE A 202 -0.66 -13.92 7.71
N GLY A 203 -0.43 -14.07 6.41
CA GLY A 203 0.59 -14.92 5.82
C GLY A 203 1.89 -14.16 5.56
N LYS A 204 2.31 -14.13 4.29
CA LYS A 204 3.60 -13.56 3.88
C LYS A 204 3.60 -12.03 3.98
N CYS A 205 4.65 -11.47 4.58
CA CYS A 205 4.86 -10.03 4.65
C CYS A 205 5.32 -9.47 3.29
N LEU A 206 4.64 -8.42 2.84
CA LEU A 206 4.91 -7.66 1.60
C LEU A 206 5.22 -6.18 1.89
N SER A 207 5.44 -5.82 3.16
CA SER A 207 5.66 -4.42 3.55
C SER A 207 6.97 -3.86 2.98
N THR A 208 6.88 -2.65 2.43
CA THR A 208 8.03 -1.86 1.95
C THR A 208 8.33 -0.66 2.84
N LYS A 209 7.44 -0.32 3.78
CA LYS A 209 7.56 0.83 4.68
C LYS A 209 7.09 0.47 6.09
N PRO A 210 7.80 0.86 7.16
CA PRO A 210 7.46 0.44 8.53
C PRO A 210 6.06 0.89 8.98
N ASN A 211 5.62 2.08 8.53
CA ASN A 211 4.30 2.61 8.88
C ASN A 211 3.15 1.92 8.13
N ASN A 212 3.46 1.24 7.03
CA ASN A 212 2.44 0.70 6.14
C ASN A 212 2.73 -0.78 5.93
N GLN A 213 2.05 -1.59 6.71
CA GLN A 213 2.25 -3.02 6.67
C GLN A 213 1.29 -3.64 5.68
N MET A 214 1.82 -4.55 4.86
CA MET A 214 1.07 -5.28 3.86
C MET A 214 1.36 -6.76 4.07
N TYR A 215 0.32 -7.58 4.13
CA TYR A 215 0.42 -9.02 4.29
C TYR A 215 -0.46 -9.71 3.26
N LEU A 216 0.05 -10.78 2.66
CA LEU A 216 -0.81 -11.75 1.99
C LEU A 216 -1.61 -12.47 3.07
N GLY A 217 -2.91 -12.57 2.92
CA GLY A 217 -3.80 -13.22 3.86
C GLY A 217 -4.85 -14.08 3.17
N ILE A 218 -5.59 -14.83 3.96
CA ILE A 218 -6.76 -15.59 3.51
C ILE A 218 -7.91 -15.17 4.42
N TRP A 219 -9.04 -14.82 3.83
CA TRP A 219 -10.27 -14.50 4.53
C TRP A 219 -11.43 -15.25 3.88
N ASP A 220 -12.12 -16.08 4.67
CA ASP A 220 -13.26 -16.91 4.24
C ASP A 220 -12.94 -17.74 2.97
N ASN A 221 -11.75 -18.37 2.97
CA ASN A 221 -11.16 -19.16 1.89
C ASN A 221 -10.82 -18.38 0.60
N LEU A 222 -10.90 -17.06 0.60
CA LEU A 222 -10.47 -16.22 -0.51
C LEU A 222 -9.10 -15.61 -0.20
N PRO A 223 -8.13 -15.65 -1.14
CA PRO A 223 -6.86 -14.97 -0.97
C PRO A 223 -7.07 -13.45 -1.02
N GLY A 224 -6.45 -12.74 -0.10
CA GLY A 224 -6.55 -11.29 0.02
C GLY A 224 -5.23 -10.65 0.45
N VAL A 225 -5.16 -9.34 0.36
CA VAL A 225 -4.06 -8.54 0.89
C VAL A 225 -4.59 -7.69 2.03
N VAL A 226 -4.01 -7.90 3.21
CA VAL A 226 -4.31 -7.14 4.43
C VAL A 226 -3.36 -5.95 4.51
N LYS A 227 -3.92 -4.75 4.54
CA LYS A 227 -3.17 -3.51 4.71
C LYS A 227 -3.49 -2.91 6.08
N CYS A 228 -2.44 -2.56 6.81
CA CYS A 228 -2.54 -2.01 8.16
C CYS A 228 -1.63 -0.79 8.30
N GLN A 229 -2.16 0.26 8.92
CA GLN A 229 -1.37 1.45 9.23
C GLN A 229 -0.87 1.38 10.67
N MET A 230 0.43 1.58 10.81
CA MET A 230 1.09 1.67 12.10
C MET A 230 1.38 3.15 12.36
N GLU A 231 0.90 3.65 13.49
CA GLU A 231 1.27 4.97 14.01
C GLU A 231 2.78 4.97 14.31
N GLN A 232 3.50 5.99 13.83
CA GLN A 232 4.91 6.17 14.19
C GLN A 232 5.01 6.64 15.64
N ALA A 233 5.83 5.94 16.43
CA ALA A 233 6.64 6.64 17.43
C ALA A 233 7.66 7.49 16.65
N LEU A 234 7.50 8.82 16.71
CA LEU A 234 8.34 9.81 16.04
C LEU A 234 9.83 9.48 16.13
N HIS A 235 10.47 9.17 15.00
CA HIS A 235 11.88 9.50 14.83
C HIS A 235 11.93 10.98 14.43
N LEU A 236 12.43 11.80 15.35
CA LEU A 236 12.74 13.23 15.14
C LEU A 236 13.80 13.35 14.05
N ASP A 237 13.39 13.57 12.80
CA ASP A 237 14.26 14.17 11.79
C ASP A 237 14.19 15.69 11.96
N PHE A 238 15.20 16.26 12.63
CA PHE A 238 15.42 17.70 12.69
C PHE A 238 15.80 18.21 11.30
N GLY A 239 14.87 18.84 10.59
CA GLY A 239 15.18 19.42 9.29
C GLY A 239 14.00 19.92 8.46
N ALA A 240 12.97 20.51 9.07
CA ALA A 240 12.10 21.48 8.42
C ALA A 240 11.23 22.17 9.49
N GLU A 241 11.15 23.48 9.37
CA GLU A 241 10.59 24.43 10.31
C GLU A 241 9.07 24.26 10.50
N LEU A 242 8.68 24.03 11.77
CA LEU A 242 7.36 24.27 12.39
C LEU A 242 6.10 24.22 11.51
N GLU A 243 5.58 23.00 11.31
CA GLU A 243 4.13 22.75 11.40
C GLU A 243 3.87 21.75 12.53
N PRO A 244 3.34 22.16 13.69
CA PRO A 244 2.84 21.22 14.69
C PRO A 244 1.49 20.70 14.20
N ARG A 245 1.47 19.83 13.19
CA ARG A 245 0.23 19.32 12.60
C ARG A 245 0.10 17.81 12.72
N LYS A 246 -0.77 17.48 13.70
CA LYS A 246 -1.59 16.27 13.84
C LYS A 246 -0.83 14.99 14.18
N GLU A 247 -0.66 14.77 15.48
CA GLU A 247 -1.15 13.51 16.06
C GLU A 247 -2.61 13.36 15.60
N VAL A 248 -2.83 12.69 14.47
CA VAL A 248 -4.18 12.27 14.08
C VAL A 248 -4.50 11.14 15.03
N VAL A 249 -5.17 11.45 16.15
CA VAL A 249 -5.84 10.42 16.93
C VAL A 249 -6.95 9.88 16.02
N LEU A 250 -6.60 8.84 15.26
CA LEU A 250 -7.30 8.37 14.07
C LEU A 250 -8.77 8.00 14.35
N PHE A 251 -9.08 7.70 15.61
CA PHE A 251 -10.39 7.24 16.09
C PHE A 251 -11.08 8.19 17.08
N ASP A 252 -10.58 9.42 17.29
CA ASP A 252 -11.23 10.39 18.19
C ASP A 252 -12.47 11.04 17.59
N LYS A 253 -12.59 11.00 16.26
CA LYS A 253 -13.73 11.52 15.51
C LYS A 253 -14.48 10.35 14.85
N PRO A 254 -15.83 10.32 14.89
CA PRO A 254 -16.74 11.19 15.66
C PRO A 254 -16.65 11.02 17.19
N THR A 255 -17.02 12.08 17.92
CA THR A 255 -17.15 12.02 19.38
C THR A 255 -18.39 11.21 19.81
N ARG A 256 -18.37 10.68 21.03
CA ARG A 256 -19.54 9.98 21.60
C ARG A 256 -20.76 10.91 21.60
N GLY A 257 -21.90 10.40 21.14
CA GLY A 257 -23.15 11.17 21.05
C GLY A 257 -23.37 11.90 19.72
N THR A 258 -22.49 11.72 18.73
CA THR A 258 -22.72 12.23 17.36
C THR A 258 -23.88 11.48 16.72
N THR A 259 -24.88 12.19 16.20
CA THR A 259 -26.00 11.58 15.48
C THR A 259 -25.58 11.19 14.05
N VAL A 260 -26.28 10.24 13.43
CA VAL A 260 -26.03 9.82 12.03
C VAL A 260 -26.10 11.01 11.07
N GLN A 261 -27.07 11.91 11.26
CA GLN A 261 -27.18 13.12 10.45
C GLN A 261 -25.97 14.05 10.63
N LYS A 262 -25.46 14.18 11.85
CA LYS A 262 -24.27 14.98 12.09
C LYS A 262 -23.03 14.35 11.47
N PHE A 263 -22.92 13.03 11.54
CA PHE A 263 -21.86 12.28 10.86
C PHE A 263 -21.92 12.49 9.34
N LYS A 264 -23.11 12.43 8.73
CA LYS A 264 -23.33 12.74 7.32
C LYS A 264 -22.81 14.13 6.93
N GLU A 265 -23.11 15.15 7.73
CA GLU A 265 -22.58 16.52 7.52
C GLU A 265 -21.04 16.58 7.63
N MET A 266 -20.45 15.86 8.60
CA MET A 266 -18.99 15.81 8.74
C MET A 266 -18.34 15.17 7.52
N VAL A 267 -18.87 14.04 7.03
CA VAL A 267 -18.37 13.37 5.83
C VAL A 267 -18.51 14.27 4.60
N TYR A 268 -19.65 14.95 4.45
CA TYR A 268 -19.84 15.94 3.39
C TYR A 268 -18.79 17.06 3.45
N SER A 269 -18.52 17.60 4.64
CA SER A 269 -17.51 18.64 4.83
C SER A 269 -16.09 18.16 4.50
N LEU A 270 -15.78 16.89 4.83
CA LEU A 270 -14.50 16.27 4.51
C LEU A 270 -14.33 16.14 2.99
N PHE A 271 -15.36 15.70 2.28
CA PHE A 271 -15.29 15.60 0.82
C PHE A 271 -15.25 16.96 0.15
N LYS A 272 -16.01 17.94 0.64
CA LYS A 272 -15.89 19.32 0.14
C LYS A 272 -14.46 19.87 0.32
N ALA A 273 -13.82 19.58 1.44
CA ALA A 273 -12.43 19.98 1.69
C ALA A 273 -11.42 19.22 0.82
N LYS A 274 -11.61 17.92 0.58
CA LYS A 274 -10.68 17.09 -0.21
C LYS A 274 -10.85 17.23 -1.73
N LEU A 275 -12.10 17.24 -2.20
CA LEU A 275 -12.47 17.15 -3.63
C LEU A 275 -12.90 18.50 -4.22
N GLY A 276 -13.16 19.51 -3.38
CA GLY A 276 -13.76 20.77 -3.79
C GLY A 276 -15.29 20.68 -3.86
N ASP A 277 -15.92 21.71 -4.44
CA ASP A 277 -17.38 21.78 -4.57
C ASP A 277 -17.83 21.02 -5.82
N GLN A 278 -18.19 19.75 -5.66
CA GLN A 278 -18.70 18.89 -6.74
C GLN A 278 -20.21 18.68 -6.60
N GLY A 279 -20.95 18.63 -7.72
CA GLY A 279 -22.41 18.48 -7.70
C GLY A 279 -22.90 17.16 -7.11
N ASN A 280 -22.10 16.09 -7.20
CA ASN A 280 -22.49 14.72 -6.84
C ASN A 280 -21.98 14.28 -5.45
N LEU A 281 -21.51 15.21 -4.62
CA LEU A 281 -20.98 14.88 -3.28
C LEU A 281 -22.00 14.16 -2.39
N SER A 282 -23.28 14.49 -2.52
CA SER A 282 -24.36 13.89 -1.72
C SER A 282 -24.50 12.38 -1.99
N GLU A 283 -24.32 11.95 -3.24
CA GLU A 283 -24.34 10.54 -3.64
C GLU A 283 -23.15 9.78 -3.06
N LEU A 284 -21.95 10.38 -3.14
CA LEU A 284 -20.73 9.80 -2.55
C LEU A 284 -20.87 9.64 -1.03
N VAL A 285 -21.45 10.62 -0.36
CA VAL A 285 -21.73 10.52 1.09
C VAL A 285 -22.69 9.36 1.38
N ASN A 286 -23.74 9.18 0.58
CA ASN A 286 -24.66 8.06 0.77
C ASN A 286 -23.98 6.71 0.50
N LEU A 287 -23.15 6.60 -0.55
CA LEU A 287 -22.35 5.41 -0.83
C LEU A 287 -21.45 5.05 0.36
N ILE A 288 -20.79 6.06 0.95
CA ILE A 288 -19.92 5.84 2.10
C ILE A 288 -20.69 5.46 3.36
N LEU A 289 -21.91 5.98 3.56
CA LEU A 289 -22.77 5.52 4.65
C LEU A 289 -23.16 4.05 4.46
N THR A 290 -23.42 3.60 3.22
CA THR A 290 -23.71 2.18 2.94
C THR A 290 -22.49 1.27 3.09
N VAL A 291 -21.27 1.79 2.86
CA VAL A 291 -20.03 1.04 3.12
C VAL A 291 -19.68 1.02 4.60
N ALA A 292 -20.02 2.08 5.35
CA ALA A 292 -19.78 2.20 6.78
C ALA A 292 -20.68 1.27 7.60
N ASP A 293 -21.92 1.06 7.17
CA ASP A 293 -22.86 0.06 7.71
C ASP A 293 -22.36 -1.36 7.38
N GLY A 294 -21.50 -1.87 8.26
CA GLY A 294 -20.77 -3.12 8.06
C GLY A 294 -21.60 -4.34 8.42
N ASP A 295 -22.52 -4.21 9.37
CA ASP A 295 -23.45 -5.28 9.77
C ASP A 295 -24.75 -5.31 8.94
N LYS A 296 -24.98 -4.28 8.11
CA LYS A 296 -26.12 -4.13 7.19
C LYS A 296 -27.45 -4.01 7.93
N ASP A 297 -27.44 -3.38 9.10
CA ASP A 297 -28.64 -3.13 9.89
C ASP A 297 -29.41 -1.86 9.44
N GLY A 298 -28.84 -1.09 8.50
CA GLY A 298 -29.40 0.14 7.96
C GLY A 298 -29.12 1.38 8.82
N GLN A 299 -28.36 1.23 9.89
CA GLN A 299 -27.90 2.29 10.78
C GLN A 299 -26.36 2.32 10.79
N VAL A 300 -25.79 3.40 11.32
CA VAL A 300 -24.34 3.51 11.47
C VAL A 300 -24.05 3.74 12.94
N SER A 301 -23.46 2.72 13.56
CA SER A 301 -23.03 2.76 14.95
C SER A 301 -21.82 3.71 15.14
N LEU A 302 -21.49 4.01 16.39
CA LEU A 302 -20.33 4.86 16.68
C LEU A 302 -19.00 4.20 16.25
N GLY A 303 -18.87 2.88 16.43
CA GLY A 303 -17.67 2.13 16.06
C GLY A 303 -17.46 2.08 14.54
N GLU A 304 -18.54 1.87 13.80
CA GLU A 304 -18.56 1.95 12.34
C GLU A 304 -18.24 3.35 11.84
N ALA A 305 -18.87 4.38 12.41
CA ALA A 305 -18.61 5.77 12.03
C ALA A 305 -17.15 6.19 12.26
N LYS A 306 -16.53 5.73 13.36
CA LYS A 306 -15.10 5.97 13.65
C LYS A 306 -14.19 5.24 12.67
N SER A 307 -14.52 4.00 12.34
CA SER A 307 -13.74 3.17 11.41
C SER A 307 -13.82 3.73 10.00
N ALA A 308 -15.02 4.08 9.54
CA ALA A 308 -15.23 4.77 8.27
C ALA A 308 -14.49 6.11 8.23
N TRP A 309 -14.57 6.94 9.28
CA TRP A 309 -13.87 8.22 9.32
C TRP A 309 -12.35 8.07 9.21
N ALA A 310 -11.77 7.08 9.90
CA ALA A 310 -10.35 6.75 9.81
C ALA A 310 -9.94 6.36 8.38
N LEU A 311 -10.71 5.46 7.75
CA LEU A 311 -10.45 4.98 6.39
C LEU A 311 -10.59 6.09 5.33
N LEU A 312 -11.55 7.01 5.49
CA LEU A 312 -11.74 8.15 4.58
C LEU A 312 -10.55 9.13 4.54
N GLN A 313 -9.70 9.12 5.56
CA GLN A 313 -8.47 9.89 5.51
C GLN A 313 -7.49 9.33 4.46
N LEU A 314 -7.62 8.05 4.12
CA LEU A 314 -6.77 7.34 3.18
C LEU A 314 -7.31 7.50 1.76
N ASN A 315 -6.54 8.14 0.88
CA ASN A 315 -6.95 8.33 -0.51
C ASN A 315 -7.13 7.01 -1.26
N GLU A 316 -6.31 6.00 -0.93
CA GLU A 316 -6.43 4.66 -1.49
C GLU A 316 -7.78 4.01 -1.18
N PHE A 317 -8.27 4.13 0.06
CA PHE A 317 -9.59 3.63 0.43
C PHE A 317 -10.71 4.39 -0.29
N LEU A 318 -10.63 5.72 -0.32
CA LEU A 318 -11.59 6.55 -1.04
C LEU A 318 -11.68 6.16 -2.53
N LEU A 319 -10.54 5.95 -3.18
CA LEU A 319 -10.48 5.54 -4.59
C LEU A 319 -11.02 4.13 -4.82
N MET A 320 -10.76 3.18 -3.91
CA MET A 320 -11.36 1.84 -3.99
C MET A 320 -12.89 1.89 -3.93
N VAL A 321 -13.47 2.80 -3.14
CA VAL A 321 -14.93 2.96 -3.07
C VAL A 321 -15.48 3.68 -4.30
N ILE A 322 -14.82 4.76 -4.74
CA ILE A 322 -15.25 5.52 -5.93
C ILE A 322 -15.18 4.67 -7.21
N LEU A 323 -14.14 3.84 -7.34
CA LEU A 323 -13.85 3.04 -8.52
C LEU A 323 -14.17 1.56 -8.30
N GLN A 324 -15.06 1.22 -7.37
CA GLN A 324 -15.37 -0.16 -6.97
C GLN A 324 -15.85 -1.05 -8.14
N ASP A 325 -16.52 -0.45 -9.14
CA ASP A 325 -17.08 -1.15 -10.30
C ASP A 325 -16.09 -1.22 -11.48
N LYS A 326 -14.89 -0.67 -11.33
CA LYS A 326 -13.88 -0.61 -12.40
C LYS A 326 -12.91 -1.79 -12.31
N GLU A 327 -12.61 -2.40 -13.45
CA GLU A 327 -11.77 -3.59 -13.51
C GLU A 327 -10.34 -3.33 -13.04
N HIS A 328 -9.82 -2.11 -13.21
CA HIS A 328 -8.43 -1.76 -12.84
C HIS A 328 -8.22 -1.51 -11.35
N THR A 329 -9.31 -1.50 -10.57
CA THR A 329 -9.28 -1.27 -9.13
C THR A 329 -9.38 -2.60 -8.39
N PRO A 330 -8.56 -2.83 -7.35
CA PRO A 330 -8.73 -3.99 -6.49
C PRO A 330 -10.03 -3.92 -5.69
N LYS A 331 -10.78 -5.02 -5.65
CA LYS A 331 -12.00 -5.11 -4.85
C LYS A 331 -11.70 -5.04 -3.36
N LEU A 332 -12.41 -4.15 -2.67
CA LEU A 332 -12.43 -4.09 -1.20
C LEU A 332 -13.29 -5.25 -0.68
N MET A 333 -12.70 -6.16 0.09
CA MET A 333 -13.44 -7.26 0.72
C MET A 333 -14.07 -6.82 2.04
N GLY A 334 -13.40 -5.95 2.79
CA GLY A 334 -13.87 -5.48 4.09
C GLY A 334 -12.78 -4.80 4.92
N PHE A 335 -13.16 -4.33 6.10
CA PHE A 335 -12.29 -3.54 6.97
C PHE A 335 -12.57 -3.78 8.45
N CYS A 336 -11.63 -3.35 9.30
CA CYS A 336 -11.75 -3.32 10.75
C CYS A 336 -10.95 -2.13 11.30
N GLY A 337 -11.63 -1.05 11.71
CA GLY A 337 -10.95 0.20 12.03
C GLY A 337 -10.27 0.80 10.80
N ASP A 338 -8.97 1.03 10.86
CA ASP A 338 -8.12 1.51 9.75
C ASP A 338 -7.39 0.38 9.01
N LEU A 339 -7.56 -0.87 9.45
CA LEU A 339 -7.13 -2.05 8.73
C LEU A 339 -8.17 -2.41 7.67
N TYR A 340 -7.73 -2.72 6.46
CA TYR A 340 -8.63 -3.17 5.40
C TYR A 340 -8.02 -4.30 4.57
N VAL A 341 -8.91 -5.04 3.93
CA VAL A 341 -8.62 -6.25 3.16
C VAL A 341 -9.11 -6.05 1.74
N MET A 342 -8.23 -6.28 0.79
CA MET A 342 -8.52 -6.20 -0.64
C MET A 342 -8.23 -7.54 -1.32
N GLU A 343 -8.73 -7.72 -2.53
CA GLU A 343 -8.39 -8.89 -3.35
C GLU A 343 -6.87 -9.01 -3.55
N SER A 344 -6.38 -10.25 -3.62
CA SER A 344 -4.97 -10.50 -3.94
C SER A 344 -4.69 -10.29 -5.42
N ILE A 345 -3.56 -9.63 -5.72
CA ILE A 345 -3.06 -9.45 -7.09
C ILE A 345 -1.89 -10.41 -7.27
N GLU A 346 -1.91 -11.24 -8.32
CA GLU A 346 -0.89 -12.25 -8.57
C GLU A 346 0.47 -11.62 -8.90
N TYR A 347 0.50 -10.66 -9.81
CA TYR A 347 1.70 -9.95 -10.22
C TYR A 347 1.68 -8.52 -9.70
N THR A 348 2.51 -8.23 -8.69
CA THR A 348 2.52 -6.91 -8.01
C THR A 348 3.44 -5.87 -8.67
N SER A 349 3.93 -6.13 -9.89
CA SER A 349 4.74 -5.19 -10.66
C SER A 349 4.55 -5.39 -12.17
N LEU A 350 4.59 -4.29 -12.94
CA LEU A 350 4.42 -4.29 -14.39
C LEU A 350 5.42 -5.20 -15.14
N TYR A 351 6.65 -5.30 -14.64
CA TYR A 351 7.71 -6.14 -15.22
C TYR A 351 7.76 -7.57 -14.65
N GLY A 352 6.80 -7.94 -13.79
CA GLY A 352 6.70 -9.28 -13.20
C GLY A 352 7.72 -9.61 -12.09
N ILE A 353 8.75 -8.78 -11.89
CA ILE A 353 9.78 -8.98 -10.85
C ILE A 353 9.98 -7.72 -10.01
N SER A 354 9.93 -7.89 -8.69
CA SER A 354 10.48 -6.93 -7.72
C SER A 354 11.87 -7.40 -7.29
N LEU A 355 12.94 -6.78 -7.81
CA LEU A 355 14.31 -7.11 -7.39
C LEU A 355 14.62 -6.44 -6.04
N PRO A 356 15.20 -7.17 -5.07
CA PRO A 356 15.77 -6.57 -3.86
C PRO A 356 16.85 -5.54 -4.22
N TRP A 357 16.88 -4.40 -3.51
CA TRP A 357 17.81 -3.29 -3.74
C TRP A 357 19.29 -3.72 -3.78
N VAL A 358 19.66 -4.75 -3.02
CA VAL A 358 21.02 -5.30 -3.01
C VAL A 358 21.41 -5.84 -4.38
N ILE A 359 20.52 -6.61 -5.01
CA ILE A 359 20.74 -7.20 -6.33
C ILE A 359 20.75 -6.12 -7.40
N GLU A 360 19.90 -5.11 -7.22
CA GLU A 360 19.81 -3.93 -8.08
C GLU A 360 21.14 -3.16 -8.22
N LEU A 361 21.93 -3.09 -7.15
CA LEU A 361 23.22 -2.41 -7.11
C LEU A 361 24.33 -3.16 -7.86
N PHE A 362 24.24 -4.49 -7.97
CA PHE A 362 25.25 -5.34 -8.61
C PHE A 362 24.96 -5.65 -10.09
N ILE A 363 23.81 -5.23 -10.62
CA ILE A 363 23.42 -5.51 -12.01
C ILE A 363 23.84 -4.34 -12.94
N PRO A 364 24.68 -4.58 -13.95
CA PRO A 364 24.94 -3.61 -15.01
C PRO A 364 23.63 -3.24 -15.75
N SER A 365 23.44 -1.96 -16.06
CA SER A 365 22.21 -1.44 -16.70
C SER A 365 21.82 -2.17 -18.00
N GLY A 366 22.78 -2.69 -18.77
CA GLY A 366 22.53 -3.50 -19.97
C GLY A 366 21.96 -4.89 -19.67
N PHE A 367 22.38 -5.53 -18.57
CA PHE A 367 21.85 -6.84 -18.14
C PHE A 367 20.44 -6.70 -17.57
N ARG A 368 20.15 -5.59 -16.89
CA ARG A 368 18.80 -5.27 -16.40
C ARG A 368 17.77 -5.24 -17.54
N ARG A 369 18.10 -4.55 -18.64
CA ARG A 369 17.25 -4.47 -19.84
C ARG A 369 16.97 -5.84 -20.47
N SER A 370 17.94 -6.75 -20.41
CA SER A 370 17.80 -8.11 -20.93
C SER A 370 16.95 -9.00 -20.02
N MET A 371 17.08 -8.84 -18.68
CA MET A 371 16.23 -9.56 -17.73
C MET A 371 14.77 -9.12 -17.82
N ASP A 372 14.51 -7.81 -17.91
CA ASP A 372 13.13 -7.30 -18.07
C ASP A 372 12.45 -7.89 -19.33
N GLN A 373 13.21 -8.22 -20.37
CA GLN A 373 12.68 -8.89 -21.57
C GLN A 373 12.29 -10.36 -21.32
N LEU A 374 13.04 -11.08 -20.50
CA LEU A 374 12.80 -12.50 -20.24
C LEU A 374 11.55 -12.75 -19.38
N PHE A 375 11.25 -11.81 -18.49
CA PHE A 375 10.15 -11.93 -17.52
C PHE A 375 8.91 -11.11 -17.87
N THR A 376 8.96 -10.34 -18.96
CA THR A 376 7.77 -9.64 -19.44
C THR A 376 6.90 -10.55 -20.33
N PRO A 377 5.57 -10.38 -20.30
CA PRO A 377 4.67 -11.21 -21.07
C PRO A 377 4.79 -10.93 -22.57
N SER A 378 4.14 -11.76 -23.41
CA SER A 378 4.09 -11.54 -24.86
C SER A 378 3.52 -10.15 -25.19
N TRP A 379 3.92 -9.59 -26.33
CA TRP A 379 3.53 -8.22 -26.68
C TRP A 379 2.01 -7.96 -26.68
N PRO A 380 1.13 -8.87 -27.16
CA PRO A 380 -0.32 -8.68 -27.05
C PRO A 380 -0.82 -8.51 -25.61
N ARG A 381 -0.25 -9.27 -24.67
CA ARG A 381 -0.58 -9.16 -23.24
C ARG A 381 -0.07 -7.84 -22.64
N LYS A 382 1.10 -7.36 -23.07
CA LYS A 382 1.60 -6.01 -22.72
C LYS A 382 0.64 -4.93 -23.19
N ALA A 383 0.16 -5.04 -24.42
CA ALA A 383 -0.81 -4.10 -24.99
C ALA A 383 -2.13 -4.11 -24.20
N LYS A 384 -2.64 -5.28 -23.80
CA LYS A 384 -3.83 -5.40 -22.94
C LYS A 384 -3.65 -4.68 -21.60
N ILE A 385 -2.52 -4.90 -20.90
CA ILE A 385 -2.21 -4.21 -19.64
C ILE A 385 -2.11 -2.69 -19.86
N ALA A 386 -1.49 -2.26 -20.96
CA ALA A 386 -1.34 -0.85 -21.28
C ALA A 386 -2.67 -0.16 -21.57
N ILE A 387 -3.60 -0.82 -22.26
CA ILE A 387 -4.97 -0.32 -22.47
C ILE A 387 -5.64 -0.10 -21.12
N GLY A 388 -5.56 -1.06 -20.19
CA GLY A 388 -6.13 -0.90 -18.86
C GLY A 388 -5.52 0.28 -18.08
N LEU A 389 -4.25 0.64 -18.31
CA LEU A 389 -3.65 1.82 -17.68
C LEU A 389 -4.22 3.11 -18.26
N LEU A 390 -4.44 3.15 -19.56
CA LEU A 390 -5.04 4.30 -20.23
C LEU A 390 -6.51 4.48 -19.81
N GLU A 391 -7.26 3.39 -19.69
CA GLU A 391 -8.65 3.39 -19.17
C GLU A 391 -8.70 3.85 -17.71
N PHE A 392 -7.77 3.39 -16.86
CA PHE A 392 -7.65 3.89 -15.50
C PHE A 392 -7.36 5.39 -15.43
N VAL A 393 -6.46 5.91 -16.29
CA VAL A 393 -6.16 7.35 -16.35
C VAL A 393 -7.40 8.16 -16.73
N GLU A 394 -8.21 7.65 -17.67
CA GLU A 394 -9.47 8.27 -18.07
C GLU A 394 -10.48 8.31 -16.91
N ASP A 395 -10.66 7.19 -16.20
CA ASP A 395 -11.58 7.09 -15.05
C ASP A 395 -11.19 8.02 -13.88
N VAL A 396 -9.89 8.23 -13.66
CA VAL A 396 -9.33 9.06 -12.58
C VAL A 396 -9.36 10.55 -12.93
N PHE A 397 -9.27 10.90 -14.22
CA PHE A 397 -9.28 12.29 -14.68
C PHE A 397 -10.71 12.80 -14.94
N HIS A 398 -11.58 11.98 -15.53
CA HIS A 398 -12.98 12.34 -15.83
C HIS A 398 -13.99 11.76 -14.82
N GLY A 399 -13.55 11.53 -13.59
CA GLY A 399 -14.38 10.93 -12.55
C GLY A 399 -15.56 11.82 -12.13
N PRO A 400 -16.68 11.24 -11.67
CA PRO A 400 -17.89 11.98 -11.26
C PRO A 400 -17.68 12.87 -10.01
N TYR A 401 -16.53 12.75 -9.34
CA TYR A 401 -16.19 13.44 -8.09
C TYR A 401 -14.96 14.35 -8.21
N GLY A 402 -14.60 14.73 -9.44
CA GLY A 402 -13.51 15.66 -9.75
C GLY A 402 -12.22 14.97 -10.19
N ASN A 403 -11.21 15.78 -10.51
CA ASN A 403 -9.95 15.34 -11.08
C ASN A 403 -9.00 14.82 -9.99
N PHE A 404 -8.44 13.64 -10.22
CA PHE A 404 -7.38 13.07 -9.40
C PHE A 404 -6.06 13.05 -10.16
N LEU A 405 -4.95 13.24 -9.46
CA LEU A 405 -3.60 13.27 -10.00
C LEU A 405 -2.77 12.11 -9.46
N MET A 406 -2.13 11.38 -10.37
CA MET A 406 -1.23 10.28 -10.03
C MET A 406 0.18 10.82 -9.71
N CYS A 407 0.54 10.93 -8.43
CA CYS A 407 1.83 11.51 -8.01
C CYS A 407 2.92 10.48 -7.71
N ASP A 408 2.70 9.21 -8.07
CA ASP A 408 3.71 8.14 -8.09
C ASP A 408 3.36 7.11 -9.19
N THR A 409 3.78 7.40 -10.42
CA THR A 409 3.51 6.56 -11.60
C THR A 409 4.70 5.64 -11.86
N SER A 410 4.90 4.69 -10.95
CA SER A 410 6.01 3.74 -11.02
C SER A 410 5.54 2.32 -11.30
N ALA A 411 6.37 1.53 -12.00
CA ALA A 411 6.07 0.14 -12.36
C ALA A 411 5.85 -0.81 -11.15
N LYS A 412 6.21 -0.38 -9.93
CA LYS A 412 5.97 -1.10 -8.67
C LYS A 412 4.57 -0.89 -8.10
N ASN A 413 3.86 0.14 -8.54
CA ASN A 413 2.49 0.45 -8.10
C ASN A 413 1.44 -0.14 -9.04
N LEU A 414 1.87 -0.70 -10.16
CA LEU A 414 1.02 -1.35 -11.17
C LEU A 414 1.22 -2.87 -11.12
N GLY A 415 0.12 -3.61 -11.11
CA GLY A 415 0.10 -5.06 -11.17
C GLY A 415 -0.90 -5.55 -12.20
N TYR A 416 -1.02 -6.86 -12.34
CA TYR A 416 -2.00 -7.48 -13.24
C TYR A 416 -2.38 -8.87 -12.74
N ASN A 417 -3.55 -9.33 -13.19
CA ASN A 417 -4.06 -10.68 -12.87
C ASN A 417 -3.59 -11.73 -13.89
N ASP A 418 -3.95 -13.00 -13.69
CA ASP A 418 -3.62 -14.09 -14.64
C ASP A 418 -4.22 -13.90 -16.05
N LYS A 419 -5.26 -13.08 -16.18
CA LYS A 419 -5.88 -12.69 -17.46
C LYS A 419 -5.21 -11.48 -18.11
N TYR A 420 -4.14 -10.94 -17.50
CA TYR A 420 -3.45 -9.73 -17.92
C TYR A 420 -4.32 -8.46 -17.91
N ASP A 421 -5.32 -8.42 -17.04
CA ASP A 421 -6.06 -7.20 -16.73
C ASP A 421 -5.25 -6.41 -15.70
N LEU A 422 -5.02 -5.12 -15.97
CA LEU A 422 -4.28 -4.24 -15.07
C LEU A 422 -5.01 -4.14 -13.71
N LYS A 423 -4.25 -4.12 -12.62
CA LYS A 423 -4.72 -3.80 -11.26
C LYS A 423 -3.79 -2.80 -10.59
N MET A 424 -4.35 -1.75 -10.00
CA MET A 424 -3.58 -0.79 -9.20
C MET A 424 -3.19 -1.39 -7.85
N VAL A 425 -1.89 -1.59 -7.60
CA VAL A 425 -1.40 -2.21 -6.35
C VAL A 425 -1.37 -1.20 -5.19
N ASP A 426 -1.03 0.05 -5.51
CA ASP A 426 -0.92 1.14 -4.54
C ASP A 426 -1.50 2.44 -5.14
N MET A 427 -2.56 2.94 -4.52
CA MET A 427 -3.24 4.18 -4.93
C MET A 427 -3.05 5.34 -3.93
N ARG A 428 -2.17 5.20 -2.92
CA ARG A 428 -2.03 6.19 -1.84
C ARG A 428 -1.55 7.56 -2.32
N LYS A 429 -0.76 7.56 -3.39
CA LYS A 429 -0.21 8.77 -4.02
C LYS A 429 -1.06 9.30 -5.17
N ILE A 430 -2.28 8.79 -5.30
CA ILE A 430 -3.29 9.41 -6.15
C ILE A 430 -4.05 10.40 -5.28
N VAL A 431 -4.00 11.68 -5.64
CA VAL A 431 -4.49 12.80 -4.81
C VAL A 431 -5.49 13.63 -5.59
N PRO A 432 -6.56 14.15 -4.97
CA PRO A 432 -7.41 15.13 -5.62
C PRO A 432 -6.63 16.37 -6.02
N GLU A 433 -6.93 16.95 -7.18
CA GLU A 433 -6.26 18.15 -7.68
C GLU A 433 -6.39 19.32 -6.68
N THR A 434 -7.59 19.56 -6.14
CA THR A 434 -7.87 20.62 -5.16
C THR A 434 -7.00 20.49 -3.90
N ASN A 435 -6.85 19.27 -3.38
CA ASN A 435 -6.03 19.01 -2.20
C ASN A 435 -4.54 19.20 -2.50
N LEU A 436 -4.07 18.80 -3.69
CA LEU A 436 -2.68 19.03 -4.09
C LEU A 436 -2.37 20.53 -4.17
N LYS A 437 -3.28 21.32 -4.75
CA LYS A 437 -3.14 22.78 -4.87
C LYS A 437 -2.93 23.40 -3.49
N GLU A 438 -3.76 23.05 -2.51
CA GLU A 438 -3.63 23.57 -1.14
C GLU A 438 -2.39 23.05 -0.39
N LEU A 439 -1.89 21.86 -0.72
CA LEU A 439 -0.66 21.31 -0.09
C LEU A 439 0.64 21.92 -0.63
N ILE A 440 0.64 22.34 -1.90
CA ILE A 440 1.83 22.91 -2.56
C ILE A 440 1.85 24.44 -2.48
N LYS A 441 0.68 25.07 -2.54
CA LYS A 441 0.52 26.51 -2.45
C LYS A 441 1.17 27.00 -1.16
N ASP A 442 2.07 27.98 -1.31
CA ASP A 442 2.88 28.60 -0.25
C ASP A 442 4.14 27.83 0.19
N ARG A 443 4.47 26.71 -0.44
CA ARG A 443 5.76 26.05 -0.21
C ARG A 443 6.88 26.90 -0.81
N HIS A 444 7.91 27.19 -0.01
CA HIS A 444 9.07 27.93 -0.47
C HIS A 444 9.87 27.12 -1.50
N CYS A 445 10.31 27.78 -2.57
CA CYS A 445 11.12 27.18 -3.63
C CYS A 445 12.15 28.17 -4.14
N GLU A 446 13.30 27.65 -4.58
CA GLU A 446 14.31 28.40 -5.33
C GLU A 446 14.24 28.05 -6.82
N SER A 447 13.84 26.82 -7.13
CA SER A 447 13.70 26.29 -8.49
C SER A 447 12.44 25.45 -8.66
N ASP A 448 12.03 25.24 -9.91
CA ASP A 448 10.91 24.34 -10.26
C ASP A 448 11.12 22.91 -9.76
N LEU A 449 12.36 22.50 -9.50
CA LEU A 449 12.70 21.17 -9.00
C LEU A 449 12.33 20.99 -7.51
N ASP A 450 12.14 22.08 -6.77
CA ASP A 450 11.75 22.04 -5.36
C ASP A 450 10.23 21.84 -5.20
N CYS A 451 9.47 22.22 -6.23
CA CYS A 451 8.01 22.16 -6.28
C CYS A 451 7.50 20.77 -6.70
N VAL A 452 7.91 19.74 -5.97
CA VAL A 452 7.53 18.35 -6.24
C VAL A 452 6.76 17.74 -5.07
N TYR A 453 5.66 17.06 -5.40
CA TYR A 453 4.90 16.22 -4.48
C TYR A 453 4.92 14.76 -4.95
N GLY A 454 5.21 13.84 -4.02
CA GLY A 454 5.40 12.43 -4.36
C GLY A 454 6.71 12.23 -5.11
N THR A 455 6.65 11.62 -6.28
CA THR A 455 7.81 11.44 -7.18
C THR A 455 7.67 12.29 -8.44
N ASP A 456 6.46 12.45 -8.95
CA ASP A 456 6.23 12.90 -10.34
C ASP A 456 5.27 14.09 -10.50
N CYS A 457 4.56 14.52 -9.44
CA CYS A 457 3.71 15.72 -9.52
C CYS A 457 4.54 16.97 -9.32
N ARG A 458 4.70 17.76 -10.38
CA ARG A 458 5.51 18.99 -10.40
C ARG A 458 4.64 20.21 -10.66
N THR A 459 4.94 21.30 -9.97
CA THR A 459 4.42 22.64 -10.26
C THR A 459 5.57 23.60 -10.57
N SER A 460 5.26 24.83 -10.98
CA SER A 460 6.28 25.85 -11.28
C SER A 460 6.62 26.65 -10.03
N CYS A 461 7.86 27.14 -9.92
CA CYS A 461 8.26 28.08 -8.87
C CYS A 461 8.08 29.52 -9.37
N ASP A 462 7.25 30.31 -8.69
CA ASP A 462 7.18 31.74 -8.97
C ASP A 462 8.39 32.44 -8.33
N GLN A 463 9.35 32.82 -9.16
CA GLN A 463 10.59 33.47 -8.76
C GLN A 463 10.37 34.83 -8.07
N ASN A 464 9.22 35.48 -8.27
CA ASN A 464 8.94 36.76 -7.61
C ASN A 464 8.55 36.57 -6.15
N THR A 465 7.78 35.52 -5.87
CA THR A 465 7.28 35.21 -4.52
C THR A 465 8.10 34.14 -3.82
N MET A 466 9.05 33.50 -4.53
CA MET A 466 9.82 32.33 -4.10
C MET A 466 8.92 31.23 -3.53
N ARG A 467 7.78 31.02 -4.19
CA ARG A 467 6.73 30.08 -3.78
C ARG A 467 6.24 29.25 -4.95
N CYS A 468 5.89 28.01 -4.66
CA CYS A 468 5.35 27.11 -5.67
C CYS A 468 3.95 27.56 -6.11
N THR A 469 3.72 27.51 -7.43
CA THR A 469 2.41 27.74 -8.02
C THR A 469 1.50 26.54 -7.81
N SER A 470 0.19 26.77 -7.96
CA SER A 470 -0.84 25.73 -7.85
C SER A 470 -1.12 25.01 -9.18
N GLU A 471 -0.47 25.41 -10.27
CA GLU A 471 -0.69 24.82 -11.59
C GLU A 471 0.26 23.63 -11.80
N VAL A 472 -0.33 22.47 -12.06
CA VAL A 472 0.41 21.23 -12.31
C VAL A 472 0.88 21.23 -13.75
N ILE A 473 2.18 20.99 -13.97
CA ILE A 473 2.80 21.11 -15.29
C ILE A 473 2.45 19.92 -16.20
N GLN A 474 2.35 18.71 -15.62
CA GLN A 474 2.32 17.46 -16.37
C GLN A 474 1.05 16.64 -16.08
N PRO A 475 0.26 16.27 -17.10
CA PRO A 475 -0.98 15.52 -16.92
C PRO A 475 -0.72 14.04 -16.60
N ASN A 476 -1.74 13.33 -16.10
CA ASN A 476 -1.66 11.89 -15.80
C ASN A 476 -1.30 11.06 -17.02
N LEU A 477 -1.90 11.36 -18.17
CA LEU A 477 -1.65 10.67 -19.42
C LEU A 477 -0.19 10.75 -19.88
N ALA A 478 0.44 11.94 -19.77
CA ALA A 478 1.86 12.08 -20.11
C ALA A 478 2.75 11.18 -19.24
N LYS A 479 2.47 11.10 -17.92
CA LYS A 479 3.19 10.22 -16.99
C LYS A 479 2.96 8.74 -17.32
N ALA A 480 1.73 8.36 -17.64
CA ALA A 480 1.41 6.99 -18.05
C ALA A 480 2.13 6.61 -19.36
N CYS A 481 2.11 7.49 -20.37
CA CYS A 481 2.83 7.27 -21.63
C CYS A 481 4.35 7.19 -21.43
N GLN A 482 4.92 7.98 -20.51
CA GLN A 482 6.33 7.88 -20.16
C GLN A 482 6.68 6.50 -19.57
N LEU A 483 5.80 5.95 -18.72
CA LEU A 483 5.96 4.60 -18.18
C LEU A 483 5.79 3.52 -19.26
N LEU A 484 4.82 3.70 -20.16
CA LEU A 484 4.48 2.73 -21.20
C LEU A 484 5.47 2.72 -22.36
N LYS A 485 6.20 3.81 -22.62
CA LYS A 485 7.12 3.96 -23.75
C LYS A 485 8.05 2.76 -23.89
N ASP A 486 8.83 2.55 -22.84
CA ASP A 486 9.83 1.50 -22.77
C ASP A 486 9.21 0.10 -22.71
N TYR A 487 8.03 0.00 -22.09
CA TYR A 487 7.29 -1.26 -21.93
C TYR A 487 6.72 -1.77 -23.26
N LEU A 488 6.14 -0.88 -24.06
CA LEU A 488 5.45 -1.19 -25.32
C LEU A 488 6.39 -1.25 -26.53
N LEU A 489 7.38 -0.36 -26.63
CA LEU A 489 8.31 -0.33 -27.77
C LEU A 489 9.20 -1.59 -27.80
N ARG A 490 9.47 -2.18 -26.62
CA ARG A 490 10.25 -3.41 -26.52
C ARG A 490 9.42 -4.64 -26.91
N GLY A 491 9.79 -5.23 -28.05
CA GLY A 491 9.10 -6.38 -28.64
C GLY A 491 7.90 -6.00 -29.48
N ALA A 492 7.76 -4.73 -29.86
CA ALA A 492 6.70 -4.26 -30.75
C ALA A 492 6.82 -4.86 -32.15
N PRO A 493 5.71 -5.29 -32.77
CA PRO A 493 5.65 -5.65 -34.18
C PRO A 493 6.13 -4.48 -35.05
N ASN A 494 6.93 -4.78 -36.07
CA ASN A 494 7.52 -3.77 -36.94
C ASN A 494 6.46 -2.92 -37.65
N GLU A 495 5.28 -3.48 -37.93
CA GLU A 495 4.19 -2.78 -38.63
C GLU A 495 3.65 -1.56 -37.87
N ILE A 496 3.66 -1.59 -36.53
CA ILE A 496 3.06 -0.54 -35.69
C ILE A 496 4.10 0.26 -34.91
N ARG A 497 5.36 -0.20 -34.89
CA ARG A 497 6.39 0.35 -34.02
C ARG A 497 6.61 1.85 -34.23
N GLU A 498 6.71 2.29 -35.49
CA GLU A 498 6.95 3.70 -35.82
C GLU A 498 5.78 4.60 -35.43
N GLU A 499 4.55 4.20 -35.78
CA GLU A 499 3.35 4.96 -35.41
C GLU A 499 3.15 5.00 -33.90
N LEU A 500 3.32 3.86 -33.22
CA LEU A 500 3.25 3.78 -31.76
C LEU A 500 4.28 4.68 -31.08
N GLU A 501 5.52 4.67 -31.56
CA GLU A 501 6.58 5.54 -31.05
C GLU A 501 6.22 7.02 -31.20
N LYS A 502 5.74 7.43 -32.38
CA LYS A 502 5.29 8.79 -32.64
C LYS A 502 4.17 9.23 -31.69
N GLN A 503 3.12 8.40 -31.54
CA GLN A 503 1.99 8.69 -30.65
C GLN A 503 2.43 8.77 -29.18
N LEU A 504 3.34 7.90 -28.74
CA LEU A 504 3.88 7.92 -27.38
C LEU A 504 4.70 9.19 -27.10
N TYR A 505 5.54 9.65 -28.04
CA TYR A 505 6.28 10.89 -27.86
C TYR A 505 5.36 12.12 -27.84
N SER A 506 4.36 12.17 -28.72
CA SER A 506 3.32 13.21 -28.69
C SER A 506 2.58 13.21 -27.34
N CYS A 507 2.26 12.03 -26.81
CA CYS A 507 1.62 11.89 -25.51
C CYS A 507 2.51 12.37 -24.34
N ILE A 508 3.80 12.05 -24.35
CA ILE A 508 4.75 12.48 -23.30
C ILE A 508 4.96 13.99 -23.33
N ALA A 509 4.90 14.60 -24.52
CA ALA A 509 5.07 16.03 -24.72
C ALA A 509 3.85 16.86 -24.28
N LEU A 510 2.74 16.22 -23.90
CA LEU A 510 1.56 16.93 -23.39
C LEU A 510 1.91 17.74 -22.14
N LYS A 511 1.60 19.03 -22.20
CA LYS A 511 1.71 19.98 -21.09
C LYS A 511 0.34 20.48 -20.69
N VAL A 512 0.20 20.85 -19.42
CA VAL A 512 -1.06 21.41 -18.94
C VAL A 512 -1.15 22.90 -19.30
N THR A 513 -1.92 23.28 -20.33
CA THR A 513 -2.29 24.68 -20.65
C THR A 513 -3.81 24.85 -20.85
N ALA A 514 -4.43 25.76 -20.10
CA ALA A 514 -5.86 25.80 -19.73
C ALA A 514 -6.95 25.67 -20.83
N ASN A 515 -6.70 25.87 -22.14
CA ASN A 515 -7.79 26.08 -23.11
C ASN A 515 -7.92 25.08 -24.28
N GLN A 516 -6.97 24.18 -24.51
CA GLN A 516 -7.02 23.20 -25.63
C GLN A 516 -6.83 21.72 -25.20
N MET A 517 -6.64 21.49 -23.90
CA MET A 517 -6.15 20.21 -23.38
C MET A 517 -7.13 19.05 -23.43
N GLU A 518 -8.40 19.27 -23.11
CA GLU A 518 -9.33 18.14 -22.95
C GLU A 518 -9.57 17.41 -24.28
N MET A 519 -9.57 18.15 -25.39
CA MET A 519 -9.68 17.59 -26.74
C MET A 519 -8.41 16.85 -27.15
N GLU A 520 -7.22 17.43 -26.95
CA GLU A 520 -5.94 16.77 -27.29
C GLU A 520 -5.68 15.52 -26.45
N HIS A 521 -5.98 15.60 -25.15
CA HIS A 521 -5.90 14.48 -24.22
C HIS A 521 -6.79 13.31 -24.68
N SER A 522 -8.06 13.59 -24.96
CA SER A 522 -9.02 12.58 -25.41
C SER A 522 -8.65 12.00 -26.78
N LEU A 523 -8.14 12.83 -27.70
CA LEU A 523 -7.73 12.38 -29.03
C LEU A 523 -6.53 11.43 -28.96
N ILE A 524 -5.46 11.81 -28.26
CA ILE A 524 -4.26 10.98 -28.14
C ILE A 524 -4.56 9.68 -27.40
N LEU A 525 -5.32 9.75 -26.31
CA LEU A 525 -5.75 8.58 -25.55
C LEU A 525 -6.55 7.60 -26.42
N ASN A 526 -7.52 8.09 -27.19
CA ASN A 526 -8.32 7.25 -28.09
C ASN A 526 -7.51 6.69 -29.26
N ASN A 527 -6.59 7.47 -29.85
CA ASN A 527 -5.70 6.99 -30.90
C ASN A 527 -4.77 5.88 -30.39
N LEU A 528 -4.19 6.03 -29.20
CA LEU A 528 -3.36 5.00 -28.57
C LEU A 528 -4.18 3.73 -28.27
N LYS A 529 -5.35 3.87 -27.63
CA LYS A 529 -6.23 2.73 -27.34
C LYS A 529 -6.62 1.98 -28.61
N THR A 530 -7.06 2.69 -29.66
CA THR A 530 -7.49 2.08 -30.93
C THR A 530 -6.33 1.40 -31.66
N LEU A 531 -5.13 1.98 -31.67
CA LEU A 531 -3.94 1.36 -32.26
C LEU A 531 -3.58 0.05 -31.56
N LEU A 532 -3.61 0.04 -30.21
CA LEU A 532 -3.34 -1.17 -29.43
C LEU A 532 -4.46 -2.21 -29.62
N TRP A 533 -5.73 -1.80 -29.53
CA TRP A 533 -6.89 -2.70 -29.70
C TRP A 533 -6.87 -3.37 -31.06
N LYS A 534 -6.61 -2.59 -32.12
CA LYS A 534 -6.53 -3.12 -33.49
C LYS A 534 -5.49 -4.23 -33.61
N LYS A 535 -4.41 -4.25 -32.82
CA LYS A 535 -3.41 -5.33 -32.93
C LYS A 535 -3.80 -6.56 -32.13
N ILE A 536 -4.41 -6.39 -30.96
CA ILE A 536 -4.77 -7.52 -30.08
C ILE A 536 -6.11 -8.17 -30.46
N SER A 537 -7.01 -7.46 -31.16
CA SER A 537 -8.28 -8.03 -31.62
C SER A 537 -8.13 -9.13 -32.68
N TYR A 538 -7.00 -9.20 -33.38
CA TYR A 538 -6.70 -10.26 -34.35
C TYR A 538 -5.97 -11.47 -33.75
N THR A 539 -5.60 -11.41 -32.47
CA THR A 539 -4.99 -12.55 -31.76
C THR A 539 -6.05 -13.26 -30.94
N ASN A 540 -6.21 -14.58 -31.13
CA ASN A 540 -7.19 -15.46 -30.44
C ASN A 540 -6.96 -15.60 -28.90
N ASP A 541 -6.22 -14.67 -28.30
CA ASP A 541 -5.85 -14.66 -26.87
C ASP A 541 -6.66 -13.62 -26.07
N SER A 542 -7.76 -13.09 -26.63
CA SER A 542 -8.67 -12.14 -25.96
C SER A 542 -9.62 -12.80 -24.97
#